data_AF-A0A7Y3MKM1-F1
#
_entry.id   AF-A0A7Y3MKM1-F1
#
_cell.length_a   1.000
_cell.length_b   1.000
_cell.length_c   1.000
_cell.angle_alpha   90.00
_cell.angle_beta   90.00
_cell.angle_gamma   90.00
#
_symmetry.space_group_name_H-M   'P 1'
#
loop_
_entity.id
_entity.type
_entity.pdbx_description
1 polymer ?
#
loop_
_entity_poly.entity_id
_entity_poly.type
_entity_poly.pdbx_seq_one_letter_code
_entity_poly.pdbx_strand_id
1 'polypeptide(L)'
;LLFGIYLLKPAPFCIFDEVDAPLDDANIDKFNKIIKEFSKGSQFIVITHNKRTMSATDIMYGITMAEMGVTKVVPVDLREYA
;
A
#
# COMPACT_ATOMS: atom_id res chain seq x y z
N LEU A 1 13.16 -0.71 -12.54
CA LEU A 1 12.82 0.34 -13.53
C LEU A 1 11.76 1.31 -13.01
N LEU A 2 10.61 0.82 -12.51
CA LEU A 2 9.49 1.64 -12.02
C LEU A 2 9.92 2.75 -11.02
N PHE A 3 10.60 2.38 -9.93
CA PHE A 3 11.08 3.35 -8.94
C PHE A 3 12.12 4.34 -9.50
N GLY A 4 12.91 3.92 -10.49
CA GLY A 4 13.91 4.80 -11.13
C GLY A 4 13.26 5.91 -11.97
N ILE A 5 12.15 5.62 -12.64
CA ILE A 5 11.35 6.63 -13.36
C ILE A 5 10.67 7.57 -12.36
N TYR A 6 10.18 7.03 -11.25
CA TYR A 6 9.52 7.83 -10.21
C TYR A 6 10.45 8.90 -9.60
N LEU A 7 11.74 8.57 -9.41
CA LEU A 7 12.74 9.52 -8.93
C LEU A 7 13.00 10.68 -9.91
N LEU A 8 12.80 10.45 -11.21
CA LEU A 8 13.00 11.48 -12.24
C LEU A 8 11.83 12.47 -12.29
N LYS A 9 10.60 11.98 -12.10
CA LYS A 9 9.38 12.78 -12.14
C LYS A 9 8.33 12.21 -11.18
N PRO A 10 8.38 12.59 -9.89
CA PRO A 10 7.45 12.07 -8.90
C PRO A 10 6.03 12.56 -9.20
N ALA A 11 5.07 11.64 -9.21
CA ALA A 11 3.66 11.97 -9.30
C ALA A 11 3.13 12.40 -7.93
N PRO A 12 2.11 13.28 -7.83
CA PRO A 12 1.53 13.66 -6.53
C PRO A 12 0.91 12.47 -5.79
N PHE A 13 0.42 11.47 -6.53
CA PHE A 13 -0.03 10.20 -5.98
C PHE A 13 0.32 9.02 -6.90
N CYS A 14 0.41 7.82 -6.34
CA CYS A 14 0.66 6.58 -7.06
C CYS A 14 -0.24 5.46 -6.52
N ILE A 15 -0.79 4.64 -7.42
CA ILE A 15 -1.65 3.50 -7.08
C ILE A 15 -0.97 2.22 -7.53
N PHE A 16 -0.79 1.28 -6.61
CA PHE A 16 -0.28 -0.06 -6.89
C PHE A 16 -1.32 -1.11 -6.55
N ASP A 17 -1.55 -2.03 -7.49
CA ASP A 17 -2.52 -3.11 -7.33
C ASP A 17 -1.80 -4.46 -7.38
N GLU A 18 -1.83 -5.18 -6.26
CA GLU A 18 -1.23 -6.51 -6.01
C GLU A 18 0.20 -6.70 -6.52
N VAL A 19 0.99 -5.62 -6.59
CA VAL A 19 2.37 -5.65 -7.11
C VAL A 19 3.32 -6.47 -6.22
N ASP A 20 2.93 -6.73 -4.98
CA ASP A 20 3.68 -7.52 -3.99
C ASP A 20 3.28 -9.00 -3.96
N ALA A 21 2.24 -9.42 -4.69
CA ALA A 21 1.83 -10.82 -4.80
C ALA A 21 2.93 -11.79 -5.28
N PRO A 22 3.82 -11.44 -6.24
CA PRO A 22 4.90 -12.34 -6.67
C PRO A 22 6.15 -12.27 -5.80
N LEU A 23 6.18 -11.43 -4.76
CA LEU A 23 7.39 -11.20 -3.95
C LEU A 23 7.45 -12.18 -2.77
N ASP A 24 8.67 -12.58 -2.41
CA ASP A 24 8.93 -13.27 -1.14
C ASP A 24 8.95 -12.30 0.05
N ASP A 25 8.91 -12.85 1.27
CA ASP A 25 8.89 -12.07 2.52
C ASP A 25 10.02 -11.03 2.60
N ALA A 26 11.24 -11.41 2.19
CA ALA A 26 12.41 -10.52 2.27
C ALA A 26 12.30 -9.35 1.28
N ASN A 27 11.71 -9.56 0.12
CA ASN A 27 11.51 -8.54 -0.89
C ASN A 27 10.29 -7.67 -0.60
N ILE A 28 9.27 -8.21 0.07
CA ILE A 28 8.14 -7.42 0.61
C ILE A 28 8.65 -6.40 1.63
N ASP A 29 9.53 -6.80 2.56
CA ASP A 29 10.10 -5.86 3.54
C ASP A 29 10.92 -4.74 2.88
N LYS A 30 11.68 -5.06 1.82
CA LYS A 30 12.41 -4.04 1.03
C LYS A 30 11.45 -3.11 0.29
N PHE A 31 10.42 -3.67 -0.33
CA PHE A 31 9.38 -2.93 -1.05
C PHE A 31 8.67 -1.94 -0.12
N ASN A 32 8.26 -2.39 1.07
CA ASN A 32 7.62 -1.55 2.09
C ASN A 32 8.52 -0.40 2.55
N LYS A 33 9.82 -0.66 2.73
CA LYS A 33 10.80 0.39 3.06
C LYS A 33 10.90 1.45 1.97
N ILE A 34 10.94 1.04 0.70
CA ILE A 34 11.03 1.96 -0.45
C ILE A 34 9.77 2.82 -0.54
N ILE A 35 8.58 2.23 -0.42
CA ILE A 35 7.32 2.98 -0.42
C ILE A 35 7.28 3.98 0.72
N LYS A 36 7.68 3.58 1.93
CA LYS A 36 7.69 4.47 3.09
C LYS A 36 8.66 5.66 2.96
N GLU A 37 9.76 5.48 2.25
CA GLU A 37 10.65 6.60 1.94
C GLU A 37 10.04 7.54 0.89
N PHE A 38 9.39 6.99 -0.14
CA PHE A 38 8.78 7.79 -1.20
C PHE A 38 7.48 8.46 -0.75
N SER A 39 6.80 7.90 0.26
CA SER A 39 5.56 8.46 0.79
C SER A 39 5.73 9.83 1.45
N LYS A 40 6.97 10.20 1.79
CA LYS A 40 7.32 11.54 2.29
C LYS A 40 7.14 12.64 1.25
N GLY A 41 7.27 12.30 -0.04
CA GLY A 41 7.15 13.25 -1.16
C GLY A 41 5.85 13.12 -1.96
N SER A 42 5.22 11.95 -1.93
CA SER A 42 4.06 11.62 -2.76
C SER A 42 3.10 10.67 -2.04
N GLN A 43 1.81 10.73 -2.33
CA GLN A 43 0.85 9.81 -1.71
C GLN A 43 0.89 8.42 -2.38
N PHE A 44 1.02 7.36 -1.59
CA PHE A 44 0.93 5.98 -2.10
C PHE A 44 -0.36 5.32 -1.65
N ILE A 45 -1.07 4.73 -2.61
CA ILE A 45 -2.25 3.89 -2.39
C ILE A 45 -1.88 2.49 -2.86
N VAL A 46 -1.89 1.52 -1.94
CA VAL A 46 -1.54 0.13 -2.24
C VAL A 46 -2.75 -0.75 -1.99
N ILE A 47 -3.13 -1.51 -3.01
CA ILE A 47 -4.16 -2.54 -2.94
C ILE A 47 -3.42 -3.88 -2.84
N THR A 48 -3.62 -4.58 -1.74
CA THR A 48 -2.93 -5.84 -1.46
C THR A 48 -3.69 -6.67 -0.44
N HIS A 49 -3.50 -7.98 -0.49
CA HIS A 49 -3.92 -8.93 0.54
C HIS A 49 -2.73 -9.42 1.40
N ASN A 50 -1.52 -8.87 1.20
CA ASN A 50 -0.32 -9.29 1.92
C ASN A 50 -0.26 -8.68 3.33
N LYS A 51 -0.26 -9.53 4.36
CA LYS A 51 -0.27 -9.11 5.77
C LYS A 51 0.92 -8.22 6.17
N ARG A 52 2.11 -8.45 5.60
CA ARG A 52 3.31 -7.65 5.92
C ARG A 52 3.18 -6.24 5.36
N THR A 53 2.76 -6.11 4.10
CA THR A 53 2.48 -4.82 3.45
C THR A 53 1.37 -4.07 4.19
N MET A 54 0.28 -4.77 4.51
CA MET A 54 -0.82 -4.25 5.31
C MET A 54 -0.38 -3.70 6.67
N SER A 55 0.56 -4.36 7.35
CA SER A 55 1.06 -3.91 8.66
C SER A 55 2.02 -2.71 8.60
N ALA A 56 2.52 -2.38 7.41
CA ALA A 56 3.51 -1.33 7.21
C ALA A 56 2.91 0.03 6.82
N THR A 57 1.58 0.13 6.68
CA THR A 57 0.87 1.35 6.28
C THR A 57 0.35 2.15 7.48
N ASP A 58 0.15 3.45 7.29
CA ASP A 58 -0.36 4.34 8.35
C ASP A 58 -1.89 4.20 8.52
N ILE A 59 -2.62 4.20 7.40
CA ILE A 59 -4.08 4.10 7.36
C ILE A 59 -4.43 2.96 6.41
N MET A 60 -5.41 2.14 6.81
CA MET A 60 -5.95 1.06 6.01
C MET A 60 -7.44 1.30 5.72
N TYR A 61 -7.85 1.06 4.48
CA TYR A 61 -9.25 1.06 4.09
C TYR A 61 -9.66 -0.36 3.74
N GLY A 62 -10.35 -1.03 4.67
CA GLY A 62 -10.91 -2.35 4.44
C GLY A 62 -12.13 -2.27 3.53
N ILE A 63 -12.15 -3.08 2.47
CA ILE A 63 -13.33 -3.23 1.61
C ILE A 63 -14.05 -4.52 2.00
N THR A 64 -15.32 -4.41 2.39
CA THR A 64 -16.16 -5.55 2.75
C THR A 64 -17.43 -5.59 1.91
N MET A 65 -18.04 -6.76 1.79
CA MET A 65 -19.28 -7.00 1.05
C MET A 65 -20.24 -7.73 1.98
N ALA A 66 -21.06 -6.98 2.72
CA ALA A 66 -22.07 -7.55 3.61
C ALA A 66 -23.28 -8.09 2.82
N GLU A 67 -23.63 -7.40 1.75
CA GLU A 67 -24.66 -7.79 0.79
C GLU A 67 -24.01 -8.05 -0.57
N MET A 68 -24.46 -9.08 -1.27
CA MET A 68 -23.88 -9.46 -2.56
C MET A 68 -23.93 -8.28 -3.55
N GLY A 69 -22.77 -7.88 -4.07
CA GLY A 69 -22.67 -6.80 -5.05
C GLY A 69 -22.64 -5.38 -4.46
N VAL A 70 -22.75 -5.22 -3.13
CA VAL A 70 -22.65 -3.91 -2.47
C VAL A 70 -21.41 -3.87 -1.59
N THR A 71 -20.43 -3.06 -1.97
CA THR A 71 -19.21 -2.85 -1.19
C THR A 71 -19.39 -1.75 -0.15
N LYS A 72 -18.76 -1.94 1.01
CA LYS A 72 -18.66 -0.94 2.07
C LYS A 72 -17.20 -0.73 2.44
N VAL A 73 -16.82 0.52 2.65
CA VAL A 73 -15.49 0.92 3.11
C VAL A 73 -15.48 0.99 4.63
N VAL A 74 -14.46 0.41 5.25
CA VAL A 74 -14.19 0.46 6.69
C VAL A 74 -12.81 1.07 6.90
N PRO A 75 -12.71 2.31 7.40
CA PRO A 75 -11.42 2.91 7.72
C PRO A 75 -10.85 2.28 9.00
N VAL A 76 -9.55 2.02 9.00
CA VAL A 76 -8.78 1.54 10.15
C VAL A 76 -7.53 2.40 10.23
N ASP A 77 -7.34 3.10 11.35
CA ASP A 77 -6.12 3.85 11.62
C ASP A 77 -5.13 2.95 12.36
N LEU A 78 -4.07 2.52 11.67
CA LEU A 78 -3.08 1.63 12.27
C LEU A 78 -2.11 2.38 13.21
N ARG A 79 -2.07 3.71 13.13
CA ARG A 79 -1.26 4.54 14.04
C ARG A 79 -1.77 4.49 15.48
N GLU A 80 -3.05 4.15 15.67
CA GLU A 80 -3.64 3.97 17.01
C GLU A 80 -3.16 2.68 17.71
N TYR A 81 -2.53 1.76 16.96
CA TYR A 81 -2.13 0.44 17.45
C TYR A 81 -0.61 0.21 17.40
N ALA A 82 0.17 1.21 16.99
CA ALA A 82 1.62 1.14 16.80
C ALA A 82 2.43 1.64 18.02
#